data_AF-A0A2V2N9L8-F1
#
_entry.id   AF-A0A2V2N9L8-F1
#
_cell.length_a   1.000
_cell.length_b   1.000
_cell.length_c   1.000
_cell.angle_alpha   90.00
_cell.angle_beta   90.00
_cell.angle_gamma   90.00
#
_symmetry.space_group_name_H-M   'P 1'
#
loop_
_entity.id
_entity.type
_entity.pdbx_description
1 polymer ?
#
loop_
_entity_poly.entity_id
_entity_poly.type
_entity_poly.pdbx_seq_one_letter_code
_entity_poly.pdbx_strand_id
1 'polypeptide(L)'
;MTLTLILKNIGPYQQAEIPITPLTILTGPEHSDYLYLLRFIHTLYRLHESYGTNIPDLKRAPKVKQYPDKNVVDLVATTALREVYERNLVNRLESYLGVETSDLRRSKTRAAEIILKSKTAGAYLKTNESGELKFCESECPFPLELFAKGPKKLPRPGTSTTAFSSLISGAIGIWVITISEGNLPHSLYLPTNRGEITNVYDQELDPAQNAPIVNELLEEFDGCSFRNDHYDSETWKEDENNLIRTSSHLIIDPEGRYEIVVRTGDRDIPPNETSPDVSSLIPIFLSLKYRHIPGEVFIIEQPEEHLTPDQQIHLARLFVRMVKSGYRVIIGTQSAIIIDEIMRLRAEYLNDPTNADSISPDDVTLCIENKMEWGRGLFPVELKKW
;
A
#
# COMPACT_ATOMS: atom_id res chain seq x y z
N MET A 1 -11.62 3.16 11.04
CA MET A 1 -12.67 2.52 10.22
C MET A 1 -11.98 1.57 9.24
N THR A 2 -12.54 0.38 9.01
CA THR A 2 -11.82 -0.75 8.40
C THR A 2 -12.27 -0.95 6.95
N LEU A 3 -11.33 -0.88 6.02
CA LEU A 3 -11.51 -1.32 4.63
C LEU A 3 -11.30 -2.84 4.60
N THR A 4 -12.14 -3.60 3.90
CA THR A 4 -11.97 -5.05 3.74
C THR A 4 -11.67 -5.38 2.29
N LEU A 5 -10.53 -6.03 2.04
CA LEU A 5 -10.17 -6.62 0.76
C LEU A 5 -10.60 -8.09 0.73
N ILE A 6 -11.43 -8.47 -0.23
CA ILE A 6 -11.85 -9.85 -0.46
C ILE A 6 -11.33 -10.29 -1.82
N LEU A 7 -10.52 -11.33 -1.84
CA LEU A 7 -10.04 -12.00 -3.05
C LEU A 7 -10.69 -13.37 -3.15
N LYS A 8 -11.14 -13.75 -4.34
CA LYS A 8 -11.59 -15.12 -4.63
C LYS A 8 -10.91 -15.64 -5.87
N ASN A 9 -10.37 -16.85 -5.78
CA ASN A 9 -9.69 -17.56 -6.87
C ASN A 9 -8.51 -16.78 -7.48
N ILE A 10 -7.77 -16.01 -6.68
CA ILE A 10 -6.66 -15.14 -7.12
C ILE A 10 -5.35 -15.68 -6.56
N GLY A 11 -4.37 -15.92 -7.44
CA GLY A 11 -3.05 -16.43 -7.09
C GLY A 11 -3.15 -17.72 -6.25
N PRO A 12 -2.46 -17.79 -5.09
CA PRO A 12 -2.50 -18.98 -4.23
C PRO A 12 -3.81 -19.12 -3.42
N TYR A 13 -4.71 -18.14 -3.46
CA TYR A 13 -5.91 -18.13 -2.59
C TYR A 13 -7.19 -18.53 -3.34
N GLN A 14 -7.91 -19.50 -2.78
CA GLN A 14 -9.30 -19.76 -3.16
C GLN A 14 -10.21 -18.65 -2.64
N GLN A 15 -9.99 -18.21 -1.39
CA GLN A 15 -10.69 -17.08 -0.79
C GLN A 15 -9.80 -16.44 0.28
N ALA A 16 -9.62 -15.13 0.20
CA ALA A 16 -8.96 -14.33 1.23
C ALA A 16 -9.86 -13.16 1.57
N GLU A 17 -10.11 -12.92 2.85
CA GLU A 17 -10.80 -11.73 3.34
C GLU A 17 -9.84 -11.04 4.31
N ILE A 18 -9.51 -9.79 4.06
CA ILE A 18 -8.42 -9.08 4.72
C ILE A 18 -8.95 -7.73 5.16
N PRO A 19 -9.35 -7.60 6.43
CA PRO A 19 -9.58 -6.31 7.03
C PRO A 19 -8.26 -5.54 7.10
N ILE A 20 -8.20 -4.40 6.42
CA ILE A 20 -7.11 -3.44 6.45
C ILE A 20 -7.38 -2.48 7.59
N THR A 21 -6.76 -2.77 8.73
CA THR A 21 -6.71 -1.91 9.93
C THR A 21 -5.45 -1.06 9.94
N PRO A 22 -5.36 -0.04 10.81
CA PRO A 22 -4.14 0.75 11.00
C PRO A 22 -2.87 -0.09 11.13
N LEU A 23 -2.89 -1.19 11.87
CA LEU A 23 -1.88 -2.25 11.84
C LEU A 23 -2.47 -3.51 11.22
N THR A 24 -1.96 -3.96 10.08
CA THR A 24 -2.38 -5.22 9.44
C THR A 24 -1.18 -6.15 9.33
N ILE A 25 -1.31 -7.37 9.86
CA ILE A 25 -0.23 -8.35 9.92
C ILE A 25 -0.64 -9.55 9.08
N LEU A 26 0.12 -9.84 8.04
CA LEU A 26 -0.05 -11.03 7.20
C LEU A 26 1.06 -12.04 7.59
N THR A 27 0.66 -13.27 7.93
CA THR A 27 1.60 -14.33 8.31
C THR A 27 1.19 -15.68 7.73
N GLY A 28 2.18 -16.51 7.40
CA GLY A 28 1.96 -17.81 6.79
C GLY A 28 3.22 -18.67 6.73
N PRO A 29 3.06 -19.98 6.53
CA PRO A 29 4.18 -20.94 6.60
C PRO A 29 5.08 -20.88 5.36
N GLU A 30 4.59 -20.35 4.24
CA GLU A 30 5.32 -20.23 2.98
C GLU A 30 5.58 -18.76 2.67
N HIS A 31 6.85 -18.37 2.47
CA HIS A 31 7.21 -16.97 2.25
C HIS A 31 6.55 -16.35 1.01
N SER A 32 6.21 -17.11 -0.02
CA SER A 32 5.70 -16.56 -1.29
C SER A 32 4.28 -16.00 -1.22
N ASP A 33 3.44 -16.54 -0.36
CA ASP A 33 2.00 -16.38 -0.52
C ASP A 33 1.51 -15.09 0.16
N TYR A 34 1.87 -14.84 1.42
CA TYR A 34 1.49 -13.58 2.08
C TYR A 34 2.24 -12.38 1.48
N LEU A 35 3.43 -12.59 0.90
CA LEU A 35 4.13 -11.56 0.13
C LEU A 35 3.37 -11.21 -1.15
N TYR A 36 2.75 -12.20 -1.81
CA TYR A 36 1.85 -11.94 -2.92
C TYR A 36 0.68 -11.03 -2.49
N LEU A 37 0.09 -11.25 -1.32
CA LEU A 37 -0.94 -10.35 -0.79
C LEU A 37 -0.42 -8.93 -0.48
N LEU A 38 0.77 -8.80 0.11
CA LEU A 38 1.38 -7.49 0.37
C LEU A 38 1.55 -6.70 -0.92
N ARG A 39 2.16 -7.31 -1.95
CA ARG A 39 2.38 -6.70 -3.27
C ARG A 39 1.07 -6.35 -3.95
N PHE A 40 0.05 -7.20 -3.80
CA PHE A 40 -1.28 -6.93 -4.32
C PHE A 40 -1.91 -5.70 -3.64
N ILE A 41 -1.86 -5.63 -2.32
CA ILE A 41 -2.36 -4.47 -1.55
C ILE A 41 -1.60 -3.20 -1.96
N HIS A 42 -0.27 -3.26 -2.09
CA HIS A 42 0.55 -2.14 -2.57
C HIS A 42 0.13 -1.67 -3.96
N THR A 43 -0.09 -2.61 -4.88
CA THR A 43 -0.55 -2.31 -6.23
C THR A 43 -1.87 -1.54 -6.20
N LEU A 44 -2.80 -1.92 -5.32
CA LEU A 44 -4.06 -1.21 -5.15
C LEU A 44 -3.85 0.23 -4.66
N TYR A 45 -2.95 0.46 -3.71
CA TYR A 45 -2.62 1.82 -3.25
C TYR A 45 -1.98 2.67 -4.36
N ARG A 46 -1.01 2.11 -5.11
CA ARG A 46 -0.25 2.83 -6.15
C ARG A 46 -1.01 3.13 -7.43
N LEU A 47 -2.08 2.41 -7.73
CA LEU A 47 -2.93 2.73 -8.88
C LEU A 47 -3.41 4.17 -8.90
N HIS A 48 -3.52 4.79 -7.73
CA HIS A 48 -4.13 6.09 -7.58
C HIS A 48 -3.13 7.25 -7.77
N GLU A 49 -1.86 7.07 -7.42
CA GLU A 49 -0.85 8.13 -7.50
C GLU A 49 -0.58 8.60 -8.93
N SER A 50 -0.59 7.69 -9.91
CA SER A 50 -0.30 8.03 -11.30
C SER A 50 -1.42 8.78 -12.03
N TYR A 51 -2.62 8.93 -11.43
CA TYR A 51 -3.70 9.73 -12.01
C TYR A 51 -3.73 11.19 -11.55
N GLY A 52 -2.79 11.59 -10.70
CA GLY A 52 -2.60 13.00 -10.35
C GLY A 52 -2.33 13.91 -11.56
N THR A 53 -1.90 13.38 -12.72
CA THR A 53 -1.45 14.22 -13.85
C THR A 53 -1.80 13.77 -15.27
N ASN A 54 -2.10 12.49 -15.55
CA ASN A 54 -2.38 12.02 -16.93
C ASN A 54 -3.65 11.15 -17.04
N ILE A 55 -4.76 11.78 -17.38
CA ILE A 55 -5.99 11.11 -17.83
C ILE A 55 -5.71 10.54 -19.24
N PRO A 56 -5.95 9.25 -19.53
CA PRO A 56 -5.73 8.70 -20.86
C PRO A 56 -6.47 9.50 -21.94
N ASP A 57 -5.86 9.57 -23.14
CA ASP A 57 -6.29 10.44 -24.24
C ASP A 57 -7.80 10.27 -24.54
N LEU A 58 -8.59 11.24 -24.06
CA LEU A 58 -10.05 11.28 -24.16
C LEU A 58 -10.56 11.32 -25.61
N LYS A 59 -9.67 11.47 -26.60
CA LYS A 59 -9.99 11.33 -28.02
C LYS A 59 -10.54 9.94 -28.38
N ARG A 60 -10.27 8.92 -27.56
CA ARG A 60 -10.77 7.55 -27.75
C ARG A 60 -12.03 7.22 -26.93
N ALA A 61 -12.50 8.11 -26.07
CA ALA A 61 -13.74 7.91 -25.34
C ALA A 61 -14.91 7.68 -26.34
N PRO A 62 -15.84 6.76 -26.05
CA PRO A 62 -16.93 6.45 -26.97
C PRO A 62 -17.67 7.72 -27.38
N LYS A 63 -17.94 7.85 -28.69
CA LYS A 63 -18.71 9.00 -29.18
C LYS A 63 -20.10 8.94 -28.55
N VAL A 64 -20.42 9.93 -27.71
CA VAL A 64 -21.69 10.12 -26.98
C VAL A 64 -22.94 9.84 -27.82
N LYS A 65 -22.88 10.08 -29.14
CA LYS A 65 -23.96 9.75 -30.10
C LYS A 65 -24.37 8.27 -30.14
N GLN A 66 -23.54 7.34 -29.67
CA GLN A 66 -23.86 5.90 -29.65
C GLN A 66 -24.73 5.47 -28.45
N TYR A 67 -24.96 6.34 -27.47
CA TYR A 67 -25.72 6.02 -26.25
C TYR A 67 -26.70 7.15 -25.88
N PRO A 68 -27.79 7.31 -26.65
CA PRO A 68 -28.70 8.46 -26.52
C PRO A 68 -29.50 8.51 -25.21
N ASP A 69 -29.67 7.37 -24.54
CA ASP A 69 -30.56 7.24 -23.38
C ASP A 69 -29.83 7.13 -22.01
N LYS A 70 -28.50 7.13 -22.00
CA LYS A 70 -27.70 7.06 -20.75
C LYS A 70 -27.30 8.46 -20.30
N ASN A 71 -27.40 8.75 -19.00
CA ASN A 71 -26.88 10.00 -18.44
C ASN A 71 -25.34 10.03 -18.66
N VAL A 72 -24.76 11.22 -18.86
CA VAL A 72 -23.30 11.45 -18.99
C VAL A 72 -22.54 10.74 -17.87
N VAL A 73 -23.14 10.76 -16.69
CA VAL A 73 -22.68 10.09 -15.49
C VAL A 73 -22.54 8.59 -15.71
N ASP A 74 -23.58 7.92 -16.20
CA ASP A 74 -23.56 6.49 -16.48
C ASP A 74 -22.52 6.16 -17.56
N LEU A 75 -22.37 7.02 -18.56
CA LEU A 75 -21.42 6.83 -19.65
C LEU A 75 -19.95 6.98 -19.17
N VAL A 76 -19.67 7.99 -18.36
CA VAL A 76 -18.35 8.21 -17.74
C VAL A 76 -18.00 7.07 -16.79
N ALA A 77 -18.95 6.69 -15.95
CA ALA A 77 -18.85 5.58 -15.02
C ALA A 77 -18.57 4.24 -15.69
N THR A 78 -19.36 3.89 -16.71
CA THR A 78 -19.31 2.55 -17.32
C THR A 78 -18.21 2.39 -18.35
N THR A 79 -17.67 3.49 -18.90
CA THR A 79 -16.73 3.40 -20.03
C THR A 79 -15.37 4.02 -19.77
N ALA A 80 -15.30 5.27 -19.28
CA ALA A 80 -14.01 5.93 -19.08
C ALA A 80 -13.28 5.38 -17.85
N LEU A 81 -13.97 5.32 -16.70
CA LEU A 81 -13.43 4.72 -15.47
C LEU A 81 -13.04 3.26 -15.67
N ARG A 82 -13.91 2.51 -16.36
CA ARG A 82 -13.66 1.11 -16.72
C ARG A 82 -12.38 0.92 -17.51
N GLU A 83 -12.19 1.63 -18.63
CA GLU A 83 -10.96 1.48 -19.43
C GLU A 83 -9.70 1.89 -18.67
N VAL A 84 -9.81 2.94 -17.85
CA VAL A 84 -8.74 3.45 -16.99
C VAL A 84 -8.30 2.37 -15.99
N TYR A 85 -9.25 1.79 -15.25
CA TYR A 85 -8.95 0.75 -14.27
C TYR A 85 -8.55 -0.56 -14.92
N GLU A 86 -9.30 -1.07 -15.90
CA GLU A 86 -9.00 -2.36 -16.54
C GLU A 86 -7.61 -2.38 -17.16
N ARG A 87 -7.18 -1.34 -17.90
CA ARG A 87 -5.84 -1.35 -18.51
C ARG A 87 -4.72 -1.16 -17.49
N ASN A 88 -4.88 -0.24 -16.54
CA ASN A 88 -3.78 0.13 -15.66
C ASN A 88 -3.66 -0.78 -14.43
N LEU A 89 -4.77 -1.28 -13.89
CA LEU A 89 -4.76 -2.29 -12.82
C LEU A 89 -4.10 -3.57 -13.30
N VAL A 90 -4.50 -4.06 -14.49
CA VAL A 90 -3.93 -5.28 -15.09
C VAL A 90 -2.42 -5.13 -15.26
N ASN A 91 -1.97 -4.11 -15.98
CA ASN A 91 -0.53 -3.92 -16.25
C ASN A 91 0.29 -3.76 -14.95
N ARG A 92 -0.24 -3.06 -13.93
CA ARG A 92 0.47 -2.91 -12.65
C ARG A 92 0.50 -4.17 -11.82
N LEU A 93 -0.61 -4.91 -11.76
CA LEU A 93 -0.64 -6.21 -11.10
C LEU A 93 0.40 -7.13 -11.73
N GLU A 94 0.48 -7.18 -13.06
CA GLU A 94 1.48 -7.99 -13.76
C GLU A 94 2.90 -7.56 -13.42
N SER A 95 3.13 -6.25 -13.40
CA SER A 95 4.43 -5.64 -13.12
C SER A 95 4.91 -5.90 -11.69
N TYR A 96 4.06 -5.70 -10.68
CA TYR A 96 4.44 -5.85 -9.26
C TYR A 96 4.41 -7.30 -8.77
N LEU A 97 3.51 -8.13 -9.32
CA LEU A 97 3.41 -9.54 -8.95
C LEU A 97 4.36 -10.43 -9.78
N GLY A 98 4.86 -9.93 -10.91
CA GLY A 98 5.74 -10.69 -11.81
C GLY A 98 5.05 -11.86 -12.50
N VAL A 99 3.71 -11.82 -12.61
CA VAL A 99 2.89 -12.88 -13.24
C VAL A 99 1.89 -12.26 -14.20
N GLU A 100 1.57 -12.94 -15.30
CA GLU A 100 0.51 -12.45 -16.20
C GLU A 100 -0.86 -12.48 -15.49
N THR A 101 -1.76 -11.56 -15.84
CA THR A 101 -3.11 -11.53 -15.26
C THR A 101 -3.95 -12.76 -15.62
N SER A 102 -3.63 -13.37 -16.76
CA SER A 102 -4.10 -14.70 -17.17
C SER A 102 -3.77 -15.78 -16.13
N ASP A 103 -2.61 -15.66 -15.46
CA ASP A 103 -2.10 -16.57 -14.43
C ASP A 103 -2.55 -16.22 -13.01
N LEU A 104 -3.18 -15.05 -12.81
CA LEU A 104 -3.87 -14.74 -11.54
C LEU A 104 -4.96 -15.78 -11.24
N ARG A 105 -5.46 -16.49 -12.27
CA ARG A 105 -6.43 -17.57 -12.12
C ARG A 105 -5.74 -18.92 -12.06
N ARG A 106 -5.77 -19.54 -10.87
CA ARG A 106 -5.31 -20.93 -10.71
C ARG A 106 -6.18 -21.95 -11.45
N SER A 107 -7.42 -21.59 -11.81
CA SER A 107 -8.33 -22.42 -12.59
C SER A 107 -8.91 -21.66 -13.79
N LYS A 108 -8.73 -22.21 -15.01
CA LYS A 108 -9.37 -21.73 -16.24
C LYS A 108 -10.91 -21.79 -16.21
N THR A 109 -11.53 -22.37 -15.17
CA THR A 109 -12.98 -22.60 -15.11
C THR A 109 -13.74 -21.73 -14.11
N ARG A 110 -13.05 -20.96 -13.24
CA ARG A 110 -13.72 -20.09 -12.26
C ARG A 110 -13.21 -18.65 -12.37
N ALA A 111 -14.15 -17.71 -12.34
CA ALA A 111 -13.80 -16.31 -12.34
C ALA A 111 -13.08 -15.94 -11.02
N ALA A 112 -12.00 -15.16 -11.16
CA ALA A 112 -11.37 -14.46 -10.06
C ALA A 112 -12.17 -13.19 -9.74
N GLU A 113 -12.30 -12.89 -8.45
CA GLU A 113 -13.06 -11.73 -7.96
C GLU A 113 -12.21 -10.94 -6.97
N ILE A 114 -12.13 -9.63 -7.15
CA ILE A 114 -11.54 -8.67 -6.22
C ILE A 114 -12.68 -7.79 -5.72
N ILE A 115 -12.87 -7.74 -4.42
CA ILE A 115 -13.91 -6.94 -3.79
C ILE A 115 -13.27 -6.08 -2.72
N LEU A 116 -13.46 -4.78 -2.80
CA LEU A 116 -13.09 -3.84 -1.75
C LEU A 116 -14.37 -3.38 -1.07
N LYS A 117 -14.46 -3.42 0.26
CA LYS A 117 -15.64 -2.97 0.99
C LYS A 117 -15.24 -2.03 2.11
N SER A 118 -15.84 -0.86 2.16
CA SER A 118 -15.83 0.04 3.33
C SER A 118 -17.23 0.05 3.97
N LYS A 119 -17.42 0.83 5.03
CA LYS A 119 -18.74 0.98 5.66
C LYS A 119 -19.77 1.66 4.75
N THR A 120 -19.31 2.49 3.82
CA THR A 120 -20.17 3.36 3.01
C THR A 120 -20.21 2.96 1.54
N ALA A 121 -19.37 2.01 1.11
CA ALA A 121 -19.24 1.61 -0.29
C ALA A 121 -18.48 0.30 -0.52
N GLY A 122 -18.39 -0.15 -1.76
CA GLY A 122 -17.45 -1.20 -2.14
C GLY A 122 -17.22 -1.41 -3.64
N ALA A 123 -15.97 -1.53 -4.07
CA ALA A 123 -15.65 -1.84 -5.47
C ALA A 123 -15.67 -3.35 -5.76
N TYR A 124 -16.05 -3.73 -6.98
CA TYR A 124 -16.05 -5.12 -7.43
C TYR A 124 -15.44 -5.26 -8.83
N LEU A 125 -14.43 -6.13 -8.96
CA LEU A 125 -13.78 -6.50 -10.20
C LEU A 125 -13.83 -8.02 -10.36
N LYS A 126 -14.06 -8.50 -11.58
CA LYS A 126 -14.18 -9.93 -11.88
C LYS A 126 -13.52 -10.26 -13.21
N THR A 127 -12.83 -11.40 -13.28
CA THR A 127 -12.27 -11.84 -14.56
C THR A 127 -13.37 -12.32 -15.51
N ASN A 128 -13.24 -11.98 -16.78
CA ASN A 128 -14.06 -12.54 -17.86
C ASN A 128 -13.65 -13.97 -18.22
N GLU A 129 -14.27 -14.60 -19.23
CA GLU A 129 -13.89 -15.95 -19.66
C GLU A 129 -12.42 -16.05 -20.15
N SER A 130 -11.88 -15.00 -20.77
CA SER A 130 -10.54 -15.01 -21.37
C SER A 130 -9.36 -14.84 -20.40
N GLY A 131 -9.55 -14.22 -19.23
CA GLY A 131 -8.42 -13.99 -18.28
C GLY A 131 -8.50 -12.65 -17.61
N GLU A 132 -9.05 -11.71 -18.35
CA GLU A 132 -8.89 -10.29 -18.09
C GLU A 132 -9.79 -9.87 -16.94
N LEU A 133 -9.22 -9.14 -15.98
CA LEU A 133 -9.98 -8.43 -14.96
C LEU A 133 -10.89 -7.39 -15.62
N LYS A 134 -12.20 -7.50 -15.37
CA LYS A 134 -13.22 -6.58 -15.86
C LYS A 134 -14.00 -5.94 -14.72
N PHE A 135 -14.43 -4.71 -14.95
CA PHE A 135 -15.29 -3.98 -14.04
C PHE A 135 -16.75 -4.45 -14.19
N CYS A 136 -17.46 -4.71 -13.08
CA CYS A 136 -18.88 -5.07 -13.14
C CYS A 136 -19.77 -3.83 -13.19
N GLU A 137 -20.60 -3.73 -14.23
CA GLU A 137 -21.48 -2.59 -14.49
C GLU A 137 -22.61 -2.42 -13.44
N SER A 138 -22.98 -3.49 -12.72
CA SER A 138 -24.14 -3.53 -11.82
C SER A 138 -23.86 -3.19 -10.36
N GLU A 139 -22.60 -3.05 -9.95
CA GLU A 139 -22.21 -3.01 -8.52
C GLU A 139 -21.30 -1.83 -8.16
N CYS A 140 -21.21 -0.82 -9.03
CA CYS A 140 -20.38 0.36 -8.77
C CYS A 140 -21.04 1.24 -7.68
N PRO A 141 -20.45 1.44 -6.49
CA PRO A 141 -20.97 2.37 -5.50
C PRO A 141 -20.52 3.74 -5.91
N PHE A 142 -21.42 4.42 -6.56
CA PHE A 142 -21.33 5.84 -6.75
C PHE A 142 -21.99 6.51 -5.54
N PRO A 143 -21.28 7.36 -4.77
CA PRO A 143 -21.89 8.10 -3.67
C PRO A 143 -22.98 9.02 -4.22
N LEU A 144 -24.25 8.63 -4.06
CA LEU A 144 -25.45 9.29 -4.64
C LEU A 144 -25.45 10.83 -4.49
N GLU A 145 -24.83 11.35 -3.43
CA GLU A 145 -24.76 12.76 -3.07
C GLU A 145 -23.93 13.62 -4.03
N LEU A 146 -22.93 13.05 -4.71
CA LEU A 146 -22.08 13.80 -5.65
C LEU A 146 -22.76 13.99 -7.01
N PHE A 147 -23.66 13.06 -7.35
CA PHE A 147 -24.47 13.06 -8.56
C PHE A 147 -25.59 14.09 -8.53
N ALA A 148 -25.93 14.61 -7.35
CA ALA A 148 -26.84 15.75 -7.21
C ALA A 148 -26.20 17.08 -7.66
N LYS A 149 -24.85 17.18 -7.65
CA LYS A 149 -24.10 18.43 -7.90
C LYS A 149 -23.43 18.50 -9.29
N GLY A 150 -23.36 17.40 -10.03
CA GLY A 150 -22.77 17.35 -11.38
C GLY A 150 -23.63 18.01 -12.48
N PRO A 151 -23.02 18.45 -13.60
CA PRO A 151 -23.75 19.06 -14.72
C PRO A 151 -24.76 18.09 -15.34
N LYS A 152 -26.05 18.45 -15.30
CA LYS A 152 -27.17 17.65 -15.82
C LYS A 152 -27.27 17.56 -17.35
N LYS A 153 -26.44 18.30 -18.09
CA LYS A 153 -26.44 18.35 -19.56
C LYS A 153 -25.04 18.13 -20.13
N LEU A 154 -24.97 17.37 -21.22
CA LEU A 154 -23.76 17.15 -22.01
C LEU A 154 -23.14 18.47 -22.50
N PRO A 155 -21.81 18.63 -22.43
CA PRO A 155 -21.12 19.60 -23.26
C PRO A 155 -21.40 19.29 -24.74
N ARG A 156 -21.60 20.32 -25.57
CA ARG A 156 -21.78 20.09 -27.02
C ARG A 156 -20.51 19.43 -27.59
N PRO A 157 -20.62 18.59 -28.64
CA PRO A 157 -19.46 18.02 -29.30
C PRO A 157 -18.49 19.13 -29.72
N GLY A 158 -17.25 19.11 -29.21
CA GLY A 158 -16.23 20.13 -29.47
C GLY A 158 -16.09 21.22 -28.41
N THR A 159 -16.98 21.31 -27.42
CA THR A 159 -16.83 22.23 -26.28
C THR A 159 -16.33 21.51 -25.04
N SER A 160 -15.10 21.84 -24.65
CA SER A 160 -14.48 21.58 -23.34
C SER A 160 -14.26 20.10 -22.98
N THR A 161 -13.18 19.54 -23.50
CA THR A 161 -12.47 18.37 -22.93
C THR A 161 -12.20 18.56 -21.43
N THR A 162 -12.00 19.79 -20.97
CA THR A 162 -11.66 20.15 -19.57
C THR A 162 -12.79 19.84 -18.58
N ALA A 163 -14.03 20.25 -18.83
CA ALA A 163 -15.15 19.95 -17.92
C ALA A 163 -15.44 18.44 -17.81
N PHE A 164 -15.27 17.70 -18.91
CA PHE A 164 -15.44 16.25 -18.93
C PHE A 164 -14.27 15.54 -18.25
N SER A 165 -13.03 16.00 -18.46
CA SER A 165 -11.84 15.50 -17.77
C SER A 165 -11.90 15.78 -16.26
N SER A 166 -12.36 16.96 -15.84
CA SER A 166 -12.59 17.29 -14.44
C SER A 166 -13.69 16.43 -13.80
N LEU A 167 -14.71 16.02 -14.57
CA LEU A 167 -15.77 15.14 -14.07
C LEU A 167 -15.29 13.68 -13.93
N ILE A 168 -14.48 13.19 -14.88
CA ILE A 168 -13.81 11.89 -14.78
C ILE A 168 -12.80 11.88 -13.63
N SER A 169 -11.95 12.90 -13.54
CA SER A 169 -10.98 13.07 -12.45
C SER A 169 -11.68 13.16 -11.10
N GLY A 170 -12.81 13.88 -11.03
CA GLY A 170 -13.68 13.89 -9.86
C GLY A 170 -14.23 12.50 -9.53
N ALA A 171 -14.78 11.78 -10.50
CA ALA A 171 -15.33 10.43 -10.29
C ALA A 171 -14.26 9.40 -9.89
N ILE A 172 -13.06 9.43 -10.48
CA ILE A 172 -11.88 8.67 -10.07
C ILE A 172 -11.52 9.05 -8.63
N GLY A 173 -11.35 10.34 -8.37
CA GLY A 173 -11.05 10.88 -7.04
C GLY A 173 -12.08 10.51 -6.00
N ILE A 174 -13.34 10.32 -6.37
CA ILE A 174 -14.41 9.88 -5.47
C ILE A 174 -14.36 8.38 -5.26
N TRP A 175 -14.15 7.56 -6.29
CA TRP A 175 -13.97 6.11 -6.13
C TRP A 175 -12.75 5.81 -5.25
N VAL A 176 -11.66 6.56 -5.47
CA VAL A 176 -10.50 6.73 -4.58
C VAL A 176 -10.95 7.07 -3.17
N ILE A 177 -11.61 8.22 -2.93
CA ILE A 177 -12.13 8.68 -1.62
C ILE A 177 -13.07 7.65 -0.98
N THR A 178 -13.77 6.87 -1.78
CA THR A 178 -14.76 5.88 -1.38
C THR A 178 -14.08 4.59 -0.87
N ILE A 179 -12.93 4.25 -1.46
CA ILE A 179 -12.02 3.20 -0.98
C ILE A 179 -11.14 3.72 0.18
N SER A 180 -10.90 5.03 0.24
CA SER A 180 -9.85 5.64 1.08
C SER A 180 -10.32 6.57 2.19
N GLU A 181 -11.63 6.76 2.36
CA GLU A 181 -12.27 7.66 3.32
C GLU A 181 -11.69 9.08 3.37
N GLY A 182 -11.33 9.65 2.20
CA GLY A 182 -11.04 11.08 2.06
C GLY A 182 -9.62 11.45 1.67
N ASN A 183 -8.66 10.53 1.75
CA ASN A 183 -7.32 10.66 1.15
C ASN A 183 -6.76 9.24 0.98
N LEU A 184 -6.47 8.84 -0.26
CA LEU A 184 -5.64 7.64 -0.44
C LEU A 184 -4.24 8.05 -0.01
N PRO A 185 -3.70 7.48 1.07
CA PRO A 185 -2.39 7.88 1.50
C PRO A 185 -1.37 7.37 0.51
N HIS A 186 -0.28 8.12 0.33
CA HIS A 186 0.90 7.59 -0.33
C HIS A 186 1.29 6.27 0.35
N SER A 187 1.61 5.25 -0.44
CA SER A 187 2.07 3.97 0.08
C SER A 187 3.55 3.82 -0.19
N LEU A 188 4.33 3.66 0.88
CA LEU A 188 5.73 3.29 0.80
C LEU A 188 5.86 1.77 0.88
N TYR A 189 6.47 1.17 -0.13
CA TYR A 189 6.79 -0.26 -0.13
C TYR A 189 8.25 -0.49 0.24
N LEU A 190 8.46 -1.33 1.26
CA LEU A 190 9.78 -1.75 1.70
C LEU A 190 9.92 -3.27 1.47
N PRO A 191 10.67 -3.70 0.43
CA PRO A 191 10.85 -5.11 0.13
C PRO A 191 11.77 -5.79 1.16
N THR A 192 11.83 -7.12 1.08
CA THR A 192 12.71 -7.97 1.91
C THR A 192 14.17 -7.47 1.85
N ASN A 193 14.74 -7.37 0.64
CA ASN A 193 16.15 -7.00 0.41
C ASN A 193 16.43 -5.47 0.45
N ARG A 194 15.62 -4.70 1.17
CA ARG A 194 15.73 -3.23 1.27
C ARG A 194 17.12 -2.71 1.72
N GLY A 195 17.86 -3.49 2.51
CA GLY A 195 19.22 -3.13 2.91
C GLY A 195 20.18 -3.11 1.71
N GLU A 196 20.06 -4.08 0.80
CA GLU A 196 20.86 -4.11 -0.43
C GLU A 196 20.56 -2.91 -1.33
N ILE A 197 19.29 -2.54 -1.47
CA ILE A 197 18.86 -1.38 -2.27
C ILE A 197 19.47 -0.09 -1.71
N THR A 198 19.47 0.06 -0.39
CA THR A 198 20.05 1.23 0.30
C THR A 198 21.56 1.32 0.04
N ASN A 199 22.26 0.18 -0.02
CA ASN A 199 23.70 0.11 -0.27
C ASN A 199 24.12 0.53 -1.69
N VAL A 200 23.17 0.53 -2.63
CA VAL A 200 23.40 0.89 -4.04
C VAL A 200 22.66 2.17 -4.43
N TYR A 201 22.02 2.87 -3.48
CA TYR A 201 21.24 4.08 -3.72
C TYR A 201 22.03 5.15 -4.48
N ASP A 202 23.30 5.35 -4.14
CA ASP A 202 24.17 6.35 -4.78
C ASP A 202 24.86 5.85 -6.06
N GLN A 203 24.59 4.60 -6.48
CA GLN A 203 25.13 4.05 -7.72
C GLN A 203 24.23 4.42 -8.90
N GLU A 204 24.82 4.75 -10.05
CA GLU A 204 24.07 4.89 -11.31
C GLU A 204 23.54 3.51 -11.74
N LEU A 205 22.41 3.10 -11.16
CA LEU A 205 21.69 1.90 -11.55
C LEU A 205 20.91 2.19 -12.82
N ASP A 206 20.94 1.27 -13.79
CA ASP A 206 20.07 1.31 -14.97
C ASP A 206 18.63 0.95 -14.54
N PRO A 207 17.68 1.90 -14.53
CA PRO A 207 16.32 1.62 -14.08
C PRO A 207 15.63 0.54 -14.92
N ALA A 208 16.07 0.30 -16.16
CA ALA A 208 15.52 -0.74 -17.02
C ALA A 208 15.83 -2.17 -16.55
N GLN A 209 16.83 -2.35 -15.68
CA GLN A 209 17.27 -3.66 -15.18
C GLN A 209 16.70 -4.01 -13.82
N ASN A 210 16.15 -3.02 -13.11
CA ASN A 210 15.60 -3.19 -11.78
C ASN A 210 14.15 -3.69 -11.82
N ALA A 211 13.75 -4.43 -10.79
CA ALA A 211 12.33 -4.69 -10.56
C ALA A 211 11.59 -3.35 -10.33
N PRO A 212 10.33 -3.20 -10.80
CA PRO A 212 9.56 -1.96 -10.66
C PRO A 212 9.50 -1.42 -9.23
N ILE A 213 9.40 -2.31 -8.24
CA ILE A 213 9.29 -1.96 -6.82
C ILE A 213 10.60 -1.40 -6.26
N VAL A 214 11.74 -1.76 -6.86
CA VAL A 214 13.07 -1.23 -6.50
C VAL A 214 13.19 0.19 -7.03
N ASN A 215 12.86 0.40 -8.31
CA ASN A 215 12.87 1.75 -8.89
C ASN A 215 11.94 2.69 -8.11
N GLU A 216 10.77 2.20 -7.72
CA GLU A 216 9.84 2.97 -6.91
C GLU A 216 10.47 3.38 -5.57
N LEU A 217 11.09 2.46 -4.84
CA LEU A 217 11.76 2.80 -3.59
C LEU A 217 12.87 3.85 -3.78
N LEU A 218 13.65 3.74 -4.85
CA LEU A 218 14.67 4.73 -5.20
C LEU A 218 14.04 6.10 -5.51
N GLU A 219 12.97 6.14 -6.31
CA GLU A 219 12.21 7.37 -6.59
C GLU A 219 11.64 7.99 -5.31
N GLU A 220 11.20 7.18 -4.35
CA GLU A 220 10.68 7.66 -3.07
C GLU A 220 11.79 8.29 -2.20
N PHE A 221 13.03 7.78 -2.27
CA PHE A 221 14.19 8.38 -1.60
C PHE A 221 14.65 9.67 -2.29
N ASP A 222 14.70 9.70 -3.62
CA ASP A 222 14.98 10.94 -4.38
C ASP A 222 13.92 12.02 -4.12
N GLY A 223 12.66 11.60 -3.96
CA GLY A 223 11.54 12.45 -3.62
C GLY A 223 11.55 12.99 -2.18
N CYS A 224 12.44 12.50 -1.31
CA CYS A 224 12.67 13.03 0.04
C CYS A 224 13.36 14.40 0.00
N SER A 225 12.72 15.38 -0.63
CA SER A 225 13.08 16.79 -0.49
C SER A 225 13.01 17.18 0.99
N PHE A 226 14.07 17.81 1.53
CA PHE A 226 14.14 18.31 2.90
C PHE A 226 12.86 19.09 3.29
N ARG A 227 11.86 18.41 3.86
CA ARG A 227 10.77 19.09 4.56
C ARG A 227 11.33 19.49 5.92
N ASN A 228 11.83 20.73 6.00
CA ASN A 228 12.23 21.37 7.26
C ASN A 228 11.05 21.58 8.23
N ASP A 229 9.83 21.24 7.82
CA ASP A 229 8.66 21.21 8.69
C ASP A 229 8.74 19.96 9.58
N HIS A 230 9.55 20.07 10.63
CA HIS A 230 9.71 19.06 11.66
C HIS A 230 8.35 18.71 12.25
N TYR A 231 7.95 17.43 12.18
CA TYR A 231 7.05 16.92 13.21
C TYR A 231 7.88 16.76 14.48
N ASP A 232 7.56 17.59 15.47
CA ASP A 232 8.19 17.69 16.78
C ASP A 232 7.79 16.51 17.69
N SER A 233 7.99 15.30 17.19
CA SER A 233 8.13 14.15 18.06
C SER A 233 9.45 13.48 17.70
N GLU A 234 10.51 13.84 18.42
CA GLU A 234 11.79 13.12 18.43
C GLU A 234 11.66 11.63 18.85
N THR A 235 10.44 11.09 18.95
CA THR A 235 10.13 9.69 19.28
C THR A 235 10.84 8.70 18.35
N TRP A 236 10.96 9.03 17.06
CA TRP A 236 11.73 8.20 16.13
C TRP A 236 13.22 8.13 16.47
N LYS A 237 13.80 9.17 17.11
CA LYS A 237 15.21 9.17 17.53
C LYS A 237 15.44 8.17 18.65
N GLU A 238 14.52 8.10 19.60
CA GLU A 238 14.58 7.11 20.68
C GLU A 238 14.46 5.70 20.09
N ASP A 239 13.57 5.51 19.11
CA ASP A 239 13.40 4.23 18.43
C ASP A 239 14.61 3.81 17.61
N GLU A 240 15.21 4.74 16.87
CA GLU A 240 16.43 4.54 16.09
C GLU A 240 17.60 4.16 17.02
N ASN A 241 17.76 4.89 18.12
CA ASN A 241 18.79 4.58 19.11
C ASN A 241 18.57 3.21 19.79
N ASN A 242 17.32 2.86 20.10
CA ASN A 242 16.98 1.58 20.73
C ASN A 242 17.18 0.39 19.77
N LEU A 243 16.91 0.56 18.48
CA LEU A 243 16.98 -0.50 17.47
C LEU A 243 18.38 -0.69 16.89
N ILE A 244 19.05 0.39 16.50
CA ILE A 244 20.32 0.33 15.75
C ILE A 244 21.49 1.03 16.46
N ARG A 245 21.23 1.80 17.53
CA ARG A 245 22.26 2.53 18.31
C ARG A 245 23.13 3.48 17.47
N THR A 246 22.64 3.82 16.29
CA THR A 246 23.26 4.71 15.30
C THR A 246 22.18 5.68 14.82
N SER A 247 22.54 6.66 14.01
CA SER A 247 21.54 7.53 13.37
C SER A 247 21.79 7.70 11.88
N SER A 248 20.75 7.52 11.08
CA SER A 248 20.77 7.63 9.63
C SER A 248 20.32 9.02 9.17
N HIS A 249 21.03 9.60 8.21
CA HIS A 249 20.77 10.94 7.69
C HIS A 249 20.97 10.98 6.18
N LEU A 250 20.29 11.93 5.52
CA LEU A 250 20.59 12.30 4.14
C LEU A 250 21.51 13.51 4.19
N ILE A 251 22.62 13.46 3.46
CA ILE A 251 23.48 14.61 3.18
C ILE A 251 23.39 14.96 1.69
N ILE A 252 23.88 16.14 1.32
CA ILE A 252 24.01 16.53 -0.08
C ILE A 252 25.50 16.53 -0.42
N ASP A 253 25.89 15.77 -1.44
CA ASP A 253 27.26 15.72 -1.95
C ASP A 253 27.64 17.05 -2.67
N PRO A 254 28.93 17.30 -2.94
CA PRO A 254 29.37 18.51 -3.64
C PRO A 254 28.75 18.71 -5.03
N GLU A 255 28.29 17.63 -5.66
CA GLU A 255 27.60 17.60 -6.95
C GLU A 255 26.09 17.87 -6.85
N GLY A 256 25.55 18.01 -5.65
CA GLY A 256 24.14 18.32 -5.38
C GLY A 256 23.22 17.10 -5.33
N ARG A 257 23.77 15.88 -5.22
CA ARG A 257 23.03 14.63 -5.08
C ARG A 257 22.83 14.30 -3.61
N TYR A 258 21.72 13.64 -3.30
CA TYR A 258 21.49 13.12 -1.95
C TYR A 258 22.33 11.86 -1.75
N GLU A 259 23.01 11.77 -0.61
CA GLU A 259 23.76 10.59 -0.16
C GLU A 259 23.22 10.16 1.21
N ILE A 260 23.04 8.85 1.40
CA ILE A 260 22.65 8.30 2.70
C ILE A 260 23.92 8.11 3.52
N VAL A 261 23.94 8.65 4.74
CA VAL A 261 25.03 8.43 5.70
C VAL A 261 24.52 7.93 7.03
N VAL A 262 25.30 7.08 7.66
CA VAL A 262 25.03 6.52 8.98
C VAL A 262 26.09 6.97 9.95
N ARG A 263 25.67 7.69 11.00
CA ARG A 263 26.56 8.16 12.05
C ARG A 263 26.80 7.07 13.08
N THR A 264 28.06 6.68 13.22
CA THR A 264 28.55 5.69 14.18
C THR A 264 29.60 6.35 15.10
N GLY A 265 29.18 6.73 16.30
CA GLY A 265 30.01 7.59 17.17
C GLY A 265 30.30 8.93 16.50
N ASP A 266 31.58 9.24 16.30
CA ASP A 266 32.05 10.49 15.66
C ASP A 266 32.35 10.34 14.15
N ARG A 267 31.94 9.22 13.53
CA ARG A 267 32.19 8.95 12.10
C ARG A 267 30.89 8.78 11.33
N ASP A 268 30.82 9.39 10.16
CA ASP A 268 29.81 9.10 9.15
C ASP A 268 30.36 8.05 8.19
N ILE A 269 29.58 6.98 7.98
CA ILE A 269 29.89 5.89 7.07
C ILE A 269 28.73 5.63 6.11
N PRO A 270 28.98 5.14 4.89
CA PRO A 270 27.92 4.75 3.97
C PRO A 270 27.16 3.51 4.47
N PRO A 271 25.89 3.29 4.03
CA PRO A 271 25.08 2.14 4.42
C PRO A 271 25.75 0.79 4.19
N ASN A 272 26.53 0.66 3.11
CA ASN A 272 27.21 -0.57 2.74
C ASN A 272 28.36 -0.97 3.68
N GLU A 273 28.82 -0.05 4.53
CA GLU A 273 29.81 -0.30 5.59
C GLU A 273 29.13 -0.60 6.94
N THR A 274 27.79 -0.56 7.01
CA THR A 274 27.02 -0.94 8.20
C THR A 274 26.70 -2.43 8.22
N SER A 275 26.27 -2.93 9.38
CA SER A 275 25.80 -4.30 9.50
C SER A 275 24.42 -4.49 8.81
N PRO A 276 24.07 -5.73 8.38
CA PRO A 276 22.82 -5.99 7.66
C PRO A 276 21.54 -5.61 8.43
N ASP A 277 21.55 -5.73 9.76
CA ASP A 277 20.46 -5.30 10.63
C ASP A 277 20.27 -3.77 10.63
N VAL A 278 21.37 -3.01 10.56
CA VAL A 278 21.33 -1.55 10.47
C VAL A 278 20.85 -1.11 9.09
N SER A 279 21.50 -1.59 8.03
CA SER A 279 21.15 -1.22 6.65
C SER A 279 19.70 -1.57 6.27
N SER A 280 19.14 -2.67 6.80
CA SER A 280 17.74 -3.03 6.54
C SER A 280 16.73 -2.11 7.24
N LEU A 281 17.11 -1.40 8.30
CA LEU A 281 16.25 -0.49 9.05
C LEU A 281 16.34 0.97 8.58
N ILE A 282 17.43 1.35 7.91
CA ILE A 282 17.61 2.70 7.34
C ILE A 282 16.39 3.17 6.52
N PRO A 283 15.85 2.39 5.56
CA PRO A 283 14.66 2.78 4.81
C PRO A 283 13.46 3.20 5.67
N ILE A 284 13.24 2.52 6.80
CA ILE A 284 12.13 2.83 7.72
C ILE A 284 12.40 4.18 8.38
N PHE A 285 13.59 4.40 8.93
CA PHE A 285 13.93 5.62 9.65
C PHE A 285 14.06 6.85 8.75
N LEU A 286 14.64 6.72 7.55
CA LEU A 286 14.67 7.82 6.57
C LEU A 286 13.25 8.26 6.20
N SER A 287 12.36 7.30 5.97
CA SER A 287 10.98 7.59 5.62
C SER A 287 10.24 8.26 6.77
N LEU A 288 10.41 7.76 8.00
CA LEU A 288 9.87 8.40 9.19
C LEU A 288 10.40 9.81 9.40
N LYS A 289 11.63 10.12 8.98
CA LYS A 289 12.29 11.40 9.21
C LYS A 289 12.01 12.46 8.15
N TYR A 290 11.80 12.04 6.90
CA TYR A 290 11.74 12.97 5.76
C TYR A 290 10.41 12.96 5.01
N ARG A 291 9.59 11.89 5.12
CA ARG A 291 8.40 11.74 4.27
C ARG A 291 7.10 12.22 4.91
N HIS A 292 7.02 12.34 6.24
CA HIS A 292 5.89 12.87 7.03
C HIS A 292 4.61 13.25 6.25
N ILE A 293 3.92 12.25 5.70
CA ILE A 293 2.62 12.42 5.06
C ILE A 293 1.56 11.87 6.03
N PRO A 294 0.68 12.70 6.61
CA PRO A 294 -0.40 12.21 7.46
C PRO A 294 -1.22 11.12 6.75
N GLY A 295 -1.35 9.97 7.40
CA GLY A 295 -2.06 8.81 6.89
C GLY A 295 -1.23 7.86 6.01
N GLU A 296 0.04 8.18 5.69
CA GLU A 296 0.93 7.36 4.84
C GLU A 296 0.92 5.88 5.25
N VAL A 297 0.90 5.01 4.24
CA VAL A 297 0.84 3.56 4.43
C VAL A 297 2.22 2.97 4.23
N PHE A 298 2.77 2.37 5.28
CA PHE A 298 3.99 1.58 5.23
C PHE A 298 3.62 0.12 4.94
N ILE A 299 4.11 -0.43 3.83
CA ILE A 299 3.94 -1.83 3.48
C ILE A 299 5.32 -2.49 3.50
N ILE A 300 5.57 -3.41 4.44
CA ILE A 300 6.92 -3.91 4.73
C ILE A 300 6.97 -5.43 4.64
N GLU A 301 7.78 -5.95 3.73
CA GLU A 301 8.08 -7.38 3.62
C GLU A 301 9.19 -7.76 4.60
N GLN A 302 8.96 -8.79 5.41
CA GLN A 302 9.95 -9.39 6.31
C GLN A 302 10.73 -8.32 7.10
N PRO A 303 10.01 -7.50 7.90
CA PRO A 303 10.63 -6.46 8.70
C PRO A 303 11.70 -7.01 9.66
N GLU A 304 11.59 -8.28 10.07
CA GLU A 304 12.52 -8.99 10.95
C GLU A 304 13.84 -9.44 10.31
N GLU A 305 13.98 -9.37 8.99
CA GLU A 305 15.14 -9.95 8.31
C GLU A 305 16.45 -9.32 8.82
N HIS A 306 17.42 -10.18 9.15
CA HIS A 306 18.70 -9.85 9.78
C HIS A 306 18.64 -9.36 11.25
N LEU A 307 17.46 -9.16 11.84
CA LEU A 307 17.32 -8.60 13.17
C LEU A 307 17.45 -9.65 14.29
N THR A 308 18.09 -9.24 15.38
CA THR A 308 18.11 -10.01 16.63
C THR A 308 16.72 -10.08 17.30
N PRO A 309 16.47 -11.05 18.20
CA PRO A 309 15.21 -11.12 18.95
C PRO A 309 14.83 -9.81 19.67
N ASP A 310 15.80 -9.15 20.31
CA ASP A 310 15.55 -7.89 21.03
C ASP A 310 15.15 -6.77 20.06
N GLN A 311 15.82 -6.68 18.91
CA GLN A 311 15.46 -5.71 17.86
C GLN A 311 14.05 -5.97 17.31
N GLN A 312 13.65 -7.23 17.15
CA GLN A 312 12.29 -7.57 16.71
C GLN A 312 11.21 -7.09 17.71
N ILE A 313 11.47 -7.19 19.02
CA ILE A 313 10.59 -6.63 20.07
C ILE A 313 10.49 -5.11 19.92
N HIS A 314 11.62 -4.42 19.77
CA HIS A 314 11.61 -2.97 19.60
C HIS A 314 10.92 -2.54 18.29
N LEU A 315 11.04 -3.32 17.23
CA LEU A 315 10.40 -3.05 15.94
C LEU A 315 8.89 -3.21 16.02
N ALA A 316 8.39 -4.24 16.71
CA ALA A 316 6.97 -4.41 17.00
C ALA A 316 6.38 -3.20 17.74
N ARG A 317 7.12 -2.67 18.74
CA ARG A 317 6.72 -1.45 19.46
C ARG A 317 6.74 -0.20 18.57
N LEU A 318 7.74 -0.10 17.69
CA LEU A 318 7.80 0.99 16.71
C LEU A 318 6.55 0.98 15.81
N PHE A 319 6.11 -0.18 15.32
CA PHE A 319 4.88 -0.26 14.51
C PHE A 319 3.64 0.24 15.27
N VAL A 320 3.51 -0.09 16.56
CA VAL A 320 2.42 0.44 17.38
C VAL A 320 2.51 1.95 17.53
N ARG A 321 3.71 2.51 17.81
CA ARG A 321 3.92 3.96 17.89
C ARG A 321 3.64 4.67 16.56
N MET A 322 4.03 4.08 15.44
CA MET A 322 3.71 4.59 14.10
C MET A 322 2.20 4.68 13.92
N VAL A 323 1.46 3.62 14.26
CA VAL A 323 -0.01 3.59 14.17
C VAL A 323 -0.65 4.69 15.03
N LYS A 324 -0.18 4.87 16.26
CA LYS A 324 -0.67 5.92 17.16
C LYS A 324 -0.34 7.33 16.68
N SER A 325 0.72 7.47 15.88
CA SER A 325 1.12 8.72 15.22
C SER A 325 0.33 8.98 13.93
N GLY A 326 -0.62 8.10 13.58
CA GLY A 326 -1.52 8.28 12.42
C GLY A 326 -1.03 7.62 11.14
N TYR A 327 0.06 6.86 11.17
CA TYR A 327 0.48 6.02 10.05
C TYR A 327 -0.38 4.76 9.95
N ARG A 328 -0.45 4.19 8.75
CA ARG A 328 -0.91 2.81 8.58
C ARG A 328 0.29 1.93 8.30
N VAL A 329 0.31 0.74 8.88
CA VAL A 329 1.41 -0.20 8.81
C VAL A 329 0.85 -1.57 8.42
N ILE A 330 1.30 -2.11 7.30
CA ILE A 330 0.94 -3.43 6.78
C ILE A 330 2.23 -4.23 6.67
N ILE A 331 2.35 -5.31 7.43
CA ILE A 331 3.57 -6.12 7.48
C ILE A 331 3.31 -7.55 7.03
N GLY A 332 4.26 -8.12 6.28
CA GLY A 332 4.33 -9.54 5.99
C GLY A 332 5.45 -10.17 6.80
N THR A 333 5.14 -11.01 7.77
CA THR A 333 6.14 -11.52 8.73
C THR A 333 5.91 -12.98 9.09
N GLN A 334 7.00 -13.69 9.37
CA GLN A 334 6.99 -15.02 10.00
C GLN A 334 7.52 -14.99 11.43
N SER A 335 7.89 -13.82 11.92
CA SER A 335 8.39 -13.66 13.28
C SER A 335 7.28 -13.84 14.30
N ALA A 336 7.33 -14.96 15.02
CA ALA A 336 6.56 -15.17 16.23
C ALA A 336 6.84 -14.07 17.27
N ILE A 337 8.09 -13.57 17.35
CA ILE A 337 8.49 -12.54 18.32
C ILE A 337 7.74 -11.24 18.08
N ILE A 338 7.66 -10.79 16.82
CA ILE A 338 6.91 -9.57 16.45
C ILE A 338 5.42 -9.77 16.76
N ILE A 339 4.86 -10.91 16.37
CA ILE A 339 3.43 -11.20 16.59
C ILE A 339 3.11 -11.23 18.08
N ASP A 340 3.88 -11.98 18.87
CA ASP A 340 3.69 -12.13 20.31
C ASP A 340 3.81 -10.79 21.05
N GLU A 341 4.77 -9.95 20.66
CA GLU A 341 4.92 -8.62 21.24
C GLU A 341 3.72 -7.72 20.93
N ILE A 342 3.23 -7.71 19.68
CA ILE A 342 2.03 -6.94 19.33
C ILE A 342 0.81 -7.48 20.10
N MET A 343 0.69 -8.80 20.26
CA MET A 343 -0.39 -9.41 21.05
C MET A 343 -0.33 -9.01 22.52
N ARG A 344 0.87 -8.94 23.09
CA ARG A 344 1.11 -8.45 24.45
C ARG A 344 0.66 -6.99 24.59
N LEU A 345 1.09 -6.10 23.68
CA LEU A 345 0.70 -4.68 23.67
C LEU A 345 -0.81 -4.49 23.50
N ARG A 346 -1.48 -5.35 22.72
CA ARG A 346 -2.94 -5.36 22.61
C ARG A 346 -3.61 -5.79 23.92
N ALA A 347 -3.07 -6.81 24.59
CA ALA A 347 -3.60 -7.25 25.89
C ALA A 347 -3.43 -6.17 26.97
N GLU A 348 -2.33 -5.41 26.93
CA GLU A 348 -2.13 -4.25 27.79
C GLU A 348 -3.19 -3.17 27.58
N TYR A 349 -3.58 -2.88 26.33
CA TYR A 349 -4.65 -1.93 26.03
C TYR A 349 -5.98 -2.34 26.68
N LEU A 350 -6.29 -3.63 26.69
CA LEU A 350 -7.52 -4.14 27.31
C LEU A 350 -7.53 -3.93 28.84
N ASN A 351 -6.36 -3.90 29.47
CA ASN A 351 -6.21 -3.62 30.90
C ASN A 351 -6.18 -2.12 31.19
N ASP A 352 -5.48 -1.34 30.36
CA ASP A 352 -5.35 0.11 30.45
C ASP A 352 -5.37 0.76 29.06
N PRO A 353 -6.55 1.24 28.60
CA PRO A 353 -6.69 1.92 27.32
C PRO A 353 -5.91 3.25 27.23
N THR A 354 -5.43 3.79 28.36
CA THR A 354 -4.66 5.04 28.39
C THR A 354 -3.16 4.82 28.18
N ASN A 355 -2.70 3.58 28.20
CA ASN A 355 -1.30 3.24 27.98
C ASN A 355 -0.84 3.67 26.57
N ALA A 356 0.12 4.60 26.55
CA ALA A 356 0.66 5.21 25.33
C ALA A 356 1.36 4.21 24.40
N ASP A 357 1.86 3.09 24.90
CA ASP A 357 2.56 2.06 24.10
C ASP A 357 1.67 0.88 23.70
N SER A 358 0.40 0.87 24.13
CA SER A 358 -0.56 -0.18 23.82
C SER A 358 -1.39 0.11 22.55
N ILE A 359 -2.01 -0.93 21.96
CA ILE A 359 -2.81 -0.83 20.73
C ILE A 359 -4.24 -1.35 20.91
N SER A 360 -5.21 -0.60 20.38
CA SER A 360 -6.63 -1.00 20.40
C SER A 360 -6.86 -2.29 19.62
N PRO A 361 -7.72 -3.20 20.10
CA PRO A 361 -8.18 -4.35 19.33
C PRO A 361 -8.74 -4.01 17.94
N ASP A 362 -9.35 -2.84 17.77
CA ASP A 362 -9.94 -2.41 16.50
C ASP A 362 -8.89 -1.86 15.51
N ASP A 363 -7.68 -1.56 16.01
CA ASP A 363 -6.59 -0.99 15.23
C ASP A 363 -5.60 -2.03 14.72
N VAL A 364 -5.74 -3.30 15.12
CA VAL A 364 -4.84 -4.40 14.73
C VAL A 364 -5.58 -5.60 14.18
N THR A 365 -5.14 -6.09 13.02
CA THR A 365 -5.62 -7.33 12.39
C THR A 365 -4.46 -8.28 12.18
N LEU A 366 -4.65 -9.55 12.55
CA LEU A 366 -3.76 -10.65 12.23
C LEU A 366 -4.47 -11.60 11.25
N CYS A 367 -3.94 -11.70 10.03
CA CYS A 367 -4.39 -12.64 9.01
C CYS A 367 -3.40 -13.80 8.95
N ILE A 368 -3.92 -15.02 9.12
CA ILE A 368 -3.11 -16.24 9.16
C ILE A 368 -3.48 -17.12 7.98
N GLU A 369 -2.47 -17.57 7.24
CA GLU A 369 -2.62 -18.58 6.20
C GLU A 369 -2.77 -19.98 6.78
N ASN A 370 -3.97 -20.58 6.60
CA ASN A 370 -4.35 -21.87 7.16
C ASN A 370 -4.24 -21.92 8.71
N LYS A 371 -4.95 -22.86 9.35
CA LYS A 371 -4.87 -23.06 10.80
C LYS A 371 -3.44 -23.44 11.23
N MET A 372 -2.60 -22.47 11.53
CA MET A 372 -1.57 -22.66 12.55
C MET A 372 -2.26 -22.43 13.89
N GLU A 373 -2.27 -23.45 14.75
CA GLU A 373 -2.82 -23.35 16.10
C GLU A 373 -1.95 -22.41 16.95
N TRP A 374 -2.14 -21.10 16.81
CA TRP A 374 -1.63 -20.11 17.76
C TRP A 374 -2.67 -19.86 18.83
N GLY A 375 -2.29 -20.18 20.07
CA GLY A 375 -3.15 -20.03 21.23
C GLY A 375 -3.39 -18.57 21.60
N ARG A 376 -4.67 -18.23 21.74
CA ARG A 376 -5.28 -17.12 22.51
C ARG A 376 -5.02 -15.69 22.00
N GLY A 377 -6.09 -15.04 21.55
CA GLY A 377 -6.25 -13.59 21.74
C GLY A 377 -6.94 -12.82 20.61
N LEU A 378 -6.94 -13.37 19.40
CA LEU A 378 -7.62 -12.84 18.22
C LEU A 378 -8.53 -13.91 17.61
N PHE A 379 -9.58 -13.50 16.91
CA PHE A 379 -10.18 -14.32 15.86
C PHE A 379 -9.35 -14.02 14.61
N PRO A 380 -8.29 -14.78 14.30
CA PRO A 380 -7.51 -14.53 13.10
C PRO A 380 -8.42 -14.64 11.89
N VAL A 381 -8.20 -13.78 10.90
CA VAL A 381 -8.93 -13.93 9.65
C VAL A 381 -8.27 -15.04 8.86
N GLU A 382 -8.98 -16.16 8.72
CA GLU A 382 -8.47 -17.34 8.03
C GLU A 382 -8.43 -17.09 6.52
N LEU A 383 -7.23 -17.23 5.93
CA LEU A 383 -7.04 -17.19 4.49
C LEU A 383 -7.12 -18.61 3.92
N LYS A 384 -8.04 -18.83 2.98
CA LYS A 384 -8.30 -20.15 2.39
C LYS A 384 -7.52 -20.33 1.09
N LYS A 385 -6.52 -21.21 1.12
CA LYS A 385 -5.80 -21.67 -0.09
C LYS A 385 -6.58 -22.76 -0.84
N TRP A 386 -6.12 -23.07 -2.04
CA TRP A 386 -6.70 -24.10 -2.91
C TRP A 386 -6.48 -25.52 -2.43
#